data_AF-Q08NU2-F1
#
_entry.id   AF-Q08NU2-F1
#
_cell.length_a   1.000
_cell.length_b   1.000
_cell.length_c   1.000
_cell.angle_alpha   90.00
_cell.angle_beta   90.00
_cell.angle_gamma   90.00
#
_symmetry.space_group_name_H-M   'P 1'
#
loop_
_entity.id
_entity.type
_entity.pdbx_description
1 polymer ?
#
loop_
_entity_poly.entity_id
_entity_poly.type
_entity_poly.pdbx_seq_one_letter_code
_entity_poly.pdbx_strand_id
1 'polypeptide(L)'
;MLTLLLTVVLSGTAPASVEGWAGKACPAPTKEPDSNVEFKAGLEARATCLKKAMNQAIDRVLLPLRKKDATAFKQWMGLQADYNRWMADACAAVEEANWVDLASGERSMGTGYGGTEQECLQRQYAWRGFYADAWARGDGKALSAALEAYAQQAPKAQERLRQYQAQAQAAAAQAPAQVEQSDTPSQKLSREDWKAYNGRLERAASAPKALAERQCALVPKASPSCAESFRASLVTQLDFSNALGASGGP
;
A
#
# COMPACT_ATOMS: atom_id res chain seq x y z
N MET A 1 46.76 -11.08 39.52
CA MET A 1 45.31 -10.82 39.47
C MET A 1 45.08 -9.67 38.50
N LEU A 2 44.71 -9.96 37.25
CA LEU A 2 44.26 -8.95 36.29
C LEU A 2 43.02 -9.50 35.60
N THR A 3 41.90 -8.87 35.89
CA THR A 3 40.56 -9.29 35.50
C THR A 3 40.31 -8.85 34.04
N LEU A 4 40.24 -9.81 33.13
CA LEU A 4 39.81 -9.60 31.75
C LEU A 4 38.30 -9.32 31.74
N LEU A 5 37.94 -8.05 31.51
CA LEU A 5 36.58 -7.63 31.18
C LEU A 5 36.30 -8.04 29.72
N LEU A 6 35.57 -9.15 29.55
CA LEU A 6 34.90 -9.47 28.29
C LEU A 6 33.71 -8.53 28.12
N THR A 7 33.87 -7.49 27.33
CA THR A 7 32.76 -6.72 26.75
C THR A 7 32.12 -7.55 25.64
N VAL A 8 31.06 -8.28 25.97
CA VAL A 8 30.16 -8.87 24.98
C VAL A 8 29.40 -7.72 24.32
N VAL A 9 29.89 -7.28 23.15
CA VAL A 9 29.12 -6.42 22.25
C VAL A 9 28.00 -7.29 21.68
N LEU A 10 26.82 -7.23 22.32
CA LEU A 10 25.57 -7.67 21.74
C LEU A 10 25.34 -6.80 20.50
N SER A 11 25.76 -7.30 19.33
CA SER A 11 25.36 -6.79 18.02
C SER A 11 23.85 -7.01 17.89
N GLY A 12 23.07 -6.14 18.52
CA GLY A 12 21.62 -6.10 18.37
C GLY A 12 21.34 -5.81 16.91
N THR A 13 21.00 -6.85 16.15
CA THR A 13 20.46 -6.70 14.81
C THR A 13 19.24 -5.79 14.93
N ALA A 14 19.26 -4.67 14.21
CA ALA A 14 18.12 -3.77 14.17
C ALA A 14 16.86 -4.60 13.85
N PRO A 15 15.72 -4.32 14.51
CA PRO A 15 14.50 -5.08 14.28
C PRO A 15 14.18 -5.09 12.78
N ALA A 16 13.73 -6.24 12.27
CA ALA A 16 13.39 -6.39 10.87
C ALA A 16 12.35 -5.32 10.48
N SER A 17 12.69 -4.49 9.49
CA SER A 17 11.78 -3.50 8.91
C SER A 17 11.15 -4.02 7.63
N VAL A 18 10.03 -3.41 7.24
CA VAL A 18 9.35 -3.72 5.97
C VAL A 18 10.27 -3.45 4.79
N GLU A 19 11.01 -2.34 4.84
CA GLU A 19 11.99 -1.94 3.83
C GLU A 19 13.17 -2.91 3.78
N GLY A 20 13.65 -3.38 4.94
CA GLY A 20 14.72 -4.36 5.04
C GLY A 20 14.30 -5.71 4.45
N TRP A 21 13.05 -6.14 4.70
CA TRP A 21 12.48 -7.33 4.06
C TRP A 21 12.37 -7.16 2.55
N ALA A 22 11.84 -6.03 2.09
CA ALA A 22 11.68 -5.74 0.66
C ALA A 22 13.03 -5.70 -0.06
N GLY A 23 14.04 -5.03 0.51
CA GLY A 23 15.38 -4.94 -0.05
C GLY A 23 16.09 -6.30 -0.11
N LYS A 24 15.87 -7.17 0.89
CA LYS A 24 16.39 -8.55 0.86
C LYS A 24 15.67 -9.42 -0.16
N ALA A 25 14.35 -9.31 -0.26
CA ALA A 25 13.53 -10.13 -1.15
C ALA A 25 13.72 -9.72 -2.62
N CYS A 26 13.72 -8.42 -2.88
CA CYS A 26 13.75 -7.80 -4.19
C CYS A 26 14.56 -6.48 -4.11
N PRO A 27 15.89 -6.58 -4.25
CA PRO A 27 16.77 -5.41 -4.23
C PRO A 27 16.34 -4.35 -5.25
N ALA A 28 16.50 -3.08 -4.89
CA ALA A 28 16.31 -2.00 -5.86
C ALA A 28 17.37 -2.08 -6.97
N PRO A 29 17.05 -1.63 -8.20
CA PRO A 29 18.06 -1.49 -9.24
C PRO A 29 19.21 -0.61 -8.76
N THR A 30 20.44 -1.02 -9.05
CA THR A 30 21.65 -0.25 -8.69
C THR A 30 22.04 0.78 -9.74
N LYS A 31 21.50 0.66 -10.95
CA LYS A 31 21.70 1.60 -12.05
C LYS A 31 20.52 2.58 -12.09
N GLU A 32 20.82 3.87 -12.19
CA GLU A 32 19.81 4.88 -12.50
C GLU A 32 19.24 4.64 -13.91
N PRO A 33 17.93 4.80 -14.10
CA PRO A 33 17.30 4.62 -15.41
C PRO A 33 17.66 5.79 -16.33
N ASP A 34 17.95 5.49 -17.60
CA ASP A 34 18.30 6.50 -18.60
C ASP A 34 17.06 7.15 -19.25
N SER A 35 15.84 6.64 -18.95
CA SER A 35 14.57 7.16 -19.48
C SER A 35 13.37 6.83 -18.59
N ASN A 36 12.25 7.52 -18.81
CA ASN A 36 10.97 7.22 -18.14
C ASN A 36 10.47 5.80 -18.45
N VAL A 37 10.80 5.26 -19.62
CA VAL A 37 10.46 3.88 -20.00
C VAL A 37 11.24 2.90 -19.12
N GLU A 38 12.55 3.09 -18.99
CA GLU A 38 13.39 2.24 -18.13
C GLU A 38 13.00 2.37 -16.65
N PHE A 39 12.71 3.58 -16.19
CA PHE A 39 12.24 3.82 -14.83
C PHE A 39 10.97 3.02 -14.53
N LYS A 40 9.95 3.14 -15.39
CA LYS A 40 8.69 2.41 -15.24
C LYS A 40 8.88 0.90 -15.32
N ALA A 41 9.69 0.42 -16.26
CA ALA A 41 10.02 -1.00 -16.36
C ALA A 41 10.70 -1.53 -15.08
N GLY A 42 11.60 -0.73 -14.48
CA GLY A 42 12.22 -1.04 -13.20
C GLY A 42 11.22 -1.11 -12.05
N LEU A 43 10.28 -0.17 -11.97
CA LEU A 43 9.22 -0.17 -10.96
C LEU A 43 8.29 -1.39 -11.10
N GLU A 44 7.84 -1.71 -12.31
CA GLU A 44 6.99 -2.87 -12.59
C GLU A 44 7.71 -4.19 -12.29
N ALA A 45 8.98 -4.32 -12.71
CA ALA A 45 9.80 -5.49 -12.44
C ALA A 45 9.96 -5.71 -10.93
N ARG A 46 10.22 -4.63 -10.17
CA ARG A 46 10.32 -4.70 -8.71
C ARG A 46 8.98 -5.06 -8.05
N ALA A 47 7.87 -4.46 -8.49
CA ALA A 47 6.53 -4.80 -8.01
C ALA A 47 6.20 -6.29 -8.25
N THR A 48 6.54 -6.80 -9.43
CA THR A 48 6.35 -8.21 -9.82
C THR A 48 7.20 -9.14 -8.95
N CYS A 49 8.47 -8.79 -8.72
CA CYS A 49 9.33 -9.54 -7.79
C CYS A 49 8.72 -9.58 -6.39
N LEU A 50 8.31 -8.42 -5.84
CA LEU A 50 7.75 -8.33 -4.49
C LEU A 50 6.44 -9.10 -4.37
N LYS A 51 5.58 -9.08 -5.39
CA LYS A 51 4.37 -9.90 -5.45
C LYS A 51 4.69 -11.40 -5.36
N LYS A 52 5.70 -11.87 -6.09
CA LYS A 52 6.15 -13.27 -6.02
C LYS A 52 6.70 -13.61 -4.63
N ALA A 53 7.54 -12.76 -4.05
CA ALA A 53 8.09 -12.95 -2.72
C ALA A 53 7.00 -12.94 -1.63
N MET A 54 6.03 -12.04 -1.74
CA MET A 54 4.84 -11.97 -0.88
C MET A 54 4.06 -13.27 -0.94
N ASN A 55 3.74 -13.78 -2.13
CA ASN A 55 3.00 -15.04 -2.28
C ASN A 55 3.75 -16.21 -1.64
N GLN A 56 5.08 -16.29 -1.81
CA GLN A 56 5.90 -17.30 -1.14
C GLN A 56 5.85 -17.18 0.38
N ALA A 57 5.85 -15.96 0.92
CA ALA A 57 5.73 -15.73 2.36
C ALA A 57 4.33 -16.13 2.89
N ILE A 58 3.27 -15.81 2.15
CA ILE A 58 1.89 -16.22 2.47
C ILE A 58 1.77 -17.74 2.46
N ASP A 59 2.34 -18.43 1.48
CA ASP A 59 2.28 -19.89 1.38
C ASP A 59 2.89 -20.58 2.61
N ARG A 60 3.94 -20.00 3.23
CA ARG A 60 4.52 -20.52 4.47
C ARG A 60 3.53 -20.51 5.64
N VAL A 61 2.58 -19.58 5.64
CA VAL A 61 1.51 -19.50 6.65
C VAL A 61 0.32 -20.38 6.25
N LEU A 62 -0.11 -20.33 4.99
CA LEU A 62 -1.39 -20.92 4.56
C LEU A 62 -1.29 -22.41 4.23
N LEU A 63 -0.21 -22.89 3.62
CA LEU A 63 -0.09 -24.30 3.24
C LEU A 63 -0.18 -25.27 4.44
N PRO A 64 0.40 -24.96 5.63
CA PRO A 64 0.18 -25.75 6.83
C PRO A 64 -1.31 -25.81 7.26
N LEU A 65 -2.05 -24.71 7.10
CA LEU A 65 -3.47 -24.65 7.45
C LEU A 65 -4.32 -25.53 6.55
N ARG A 66 -3.98 -25.68 5.27
CA ARG A 66 -4.75 -26.52 4.32
C ARG A 66 -5.01 -27.93 4.83
N LYS A 67 -4.05 -28.52 5.58
CA LYS A 67 -4.19 -29.85 6.18
C LYS A 67 -4.74 -29.81 7.61
N LYS A 68 -4.33 -28.81 8.40
CA LYS A 68 -4.66 -28.72 9.83
C LYS A 68 -6.05 -28.15 10.11
N ASP A 69 -6.47 -27.18 9.31
CA ASP A 69 -7.73 -26.45 9.43
C ASP A 69 -8.15 -25.89 8.05
N ALA A 70 -8.89 -26.70 7.29
CA ALA A 70 -9.33 -26.34 5.95
C ALA A 70 -10.29 -25.12 5.94
N THR A 71 -11.05 -24.92 7.02
CA THR A 71 -11.96 -23.78 7.16
C THR A 71 -11.17 -22.49 7.31
N ALA A 72 -10.20 -22.45 8.23
CA ALA A 72 -9.31 -21.31 8.38
C ALA A 72 -8.53 -21.03 7.09
N PHE A 73 -8.02 -22.06 6.42
CA PHE A 73 -7.35 -21.91 5.11
C PHE A 73 -8.25 -21.21 4.07
N LYS A 74 -9.51 -21.63 3.93
CA LYS A 74 -10.46 -21.00 3.00
C LYS A 74 -10.74 -19.53 3.37
N GLN A 75 -10.88 -19.23 4.66
CA GLN A 75 -11.10 -17.86 5.13
C GLN A 75 -9.89 -16.96 4.84
N TRP A 76 -8.67 -17.47 5.05
CA TRP A 76 -7.42 -16.77 4.71
C TRP A 76 -7.27 -16.51 3.22
N MET A 77 -7.57 -17.50 2.38
CA MET A 77 -7.56 -17.33 0.92
C MET A 77 -8.58 -16.27 0.47
N GLY A 78 -9.78 -16.29 1.04
CA GLY A 78 -10.79 -15.25 0.80
C GLY A 78 -10.29 -13.87 1.19
N LEU A 79 -9.72 -13.72 2.39
CA LEU A 79 -9.13 -12.47 2.86
C LEU A 79 -8.01 -11.98 1.93
N GLN A 80 -7.15 -12.86 1.44
CA GLN A 80 -6.10 -12.48 0.49
C GLN A 80 -6.68 -12.00 -0.85
N ALA A 81 -7.75 -12.62 -1.34
CA ALA A 81 -8.43 -12.17 -2.55
C ALA A 81 -9.08 -10.79 -2.36
N ASP A 82 -9.66 -10.54 -1.19
CA ASP A 82 -10.23 -9.23 -0.83
C ASP A 82 -9.15 -8.15 -0.75
N TYR A 83 -8.02 -8.48 -0.12
CA TYR A 83 -6.85 -7.62 -0.05
C TYR A 83 -6.34 -7.25 -1.45
N ASN A 84 -6.17 -8.24 -2.33
CA ASN A 84 -5.68 -8.02 -3.69
C ASN A 84 -6.59 -7.09 -4.50
N ARG A 85 -7.93 -7.26 -4.36
CA ARG A 85 -8.91 -6.40 -5.03
C ARG A 85 -8.87 -4.97 -4.50
N TRP A 86 -8.89 -4.81 -3.17
CA TRP A 86 -8.79 -3.50 -2.56
C TRP A 86 -7.49 -2.79 -2.93
N MET A 87 -6.35 -3.49 -2.86
CA MET A 87 -5.04 -2.93 -3.16
C MET A 87 -4.95 -2.44 -4.61
N ALA A 88 -5.50 -3.17 -5.57
CA ALA A 88 -5.55 -2.73 -6.98
C ALA A 88 -6.35 -1.44 -7.13
N ASP A 89 -7.56 -1.38 -6.56
CA ASP A 89 -8.39 -0.17 -6.56
C ASP A 89 -7.69 0.99 -5.83
N ALA A 90 -7.08 0.73 -4.67
CA ALA A 90 -6.46 1.77 -3.85
C ALA A 90 -5.22 2.36 -4.50
N CYS A 91 -4.35 1.54 -5.09
CA CYS A 91 -3.16 2.03 -5.79
C CYS A 91 -3.51 2.75 -7.10
N ALA A 92 -4.53 2.28 -7.83
CA ALA A 92 -5.04 3.01 -9.00
C ALA A 92 -5.70 4.35 -8.61
N ALA A 93 -6.34 4.44 -7.44
CA ALA A 93 -6.89 5.71 -6.95
C ALA A 93 -5.79 6.72 -6.56
N VAL A 94 -4.70 6.23 -5.95
CA VAL A 94 -3.52 7.04 -5.62
C VAL A 94 -2.80 7.53 -6.87
N GLU A 95 -2.67 6.67 -7.89
CA GLU A 95 -2.14 7.08 -9.20
C GLU A 95 -2.99 8.19 -9.81
N GLU A 96 -4.29 7.95 -9.97
CA GLU A 96 -5.20 8.93 -10.59
C GLU A 96 -5.22 10.25 -9.81
N ALA A 97 -5.05 10.21 -8.48
CA ALA A 97 -4.95 11.42 -7.67
C ALA A 97 -3.79 12.35 -8.05
N ASN A 98 -2.68 11.81 -8.57
CA ASN A 98 -1.54 12.62 -9.02
C ASN A 98 -1.72 13.23 -10.42
N TRP A 99 -2.76 12.81 -11.16
CA TRP A 99 -2.99 13.23 -12.53
C TRP A 99 -4.30 14.00 -12.73
N VAL A 100 -5.12 14.11 -11.68
CA VAL A 100 -6.34 14.90 -11.66
C VAL A 100 -6.10 16.20 -10.91
N ASP A 101 -6.19 17.32 -11.62
CA ASP A 101 -6.25 18.64 -10.99
C ASP A 101 -7.68 18.89 -10.48
N LEU A 102 -7.81 18.92 -9.16
CA LEU A 102 -9.09 19.12 -8.48
C LEU A 102 -9.68 20.52 -8.68
N ALA A 103 -8.87 21.52 -9.06
CA ALA A 103 -9.35 22.87 -9.30
C ALA A 103 -10.00 23.02 -10.68
N SER A 104 -9.36 22.49 -11.72
CA SER A 104 -9.87 22.55 -13.11
C SER A 104 -10.79 21.37 -13.46
N GLY A 105 -10.70 20.26 -12.71
CA GLY A 105 -11.36 19.00 -13.00
C GLY A 105 -10.77 18.27 -14.22
N GLU A 106 -9.56 18.63 -14.62
CA GLU A 106 -8.84 18.03 -15.74
C GLU A 106 -7.97 16.87 -15.29
N ARG A 107 -7.89 15.86 -16.15
CA ARG A 107 -6.93 14.77 -16.06
C ARG A 107 -5.92 14.92 -17.19
N SER A 108 -4.64 14.94 -16.84
CA SER A 108 -3.53 14.95 -17.78
C SER A 108 -2.61 13.79 -17.45
N MET A 109 -2.40 12.86 -18.37
CA MET A 109 -1.51 11.70 -18.14
C MET A 109 -0.17 11.95 -18.82
N GLY A 110 0.84 12.31 -18.04
CA GLY A 110 2.20 12.49 -18.51
C GLY A 110 2.92 11.16 -18.74
N THR A 111 4.18 11.23 -19.18
CA THR A 111 5.01 10.04 -19.45
C THR A 111 5.32 9.21 -18.19
N GLY A 112 5.16 9.80 -17.01
CA GLY A 112 5.29 9.12 -15.71
C GLY A 112 4.07 8.30 -15.28
N TYR A 113 2.95 8.35 -16.01
CA TYR A 113 1.71 7.65 -15.62
C TYR A 113 1.96 6.15 -15.44
N GLY A 114 1.44 5.58 -14.36
CA GLY A 114 1.67 4.23 -13.87
C GLY A 114 2.82 4.14 -12.84
N GLY A 115 3.64 5.17 -12.67
CA GLY A 115 4.76 5.14 -11.72
C GLY A 115 4.30 5.07 -10.26
N THR A 116 3.37 5.94 -9.86
CA THR A 116 2.86 5.96 -8.47
C THR A 116 2.08 4.70 -8.14
N GLU A 117 1.32 4.15 -9.09
CA GLU A 117 0.63 2.87 -8.94
C GLU A 117 1.63 1.77 -8.60
N GLN A 118 2.73 1.65 -9.37
CA GLN A 118 3.74 0.63 -9.12
C GLN A 118 4.44 0.82 -7.76
N GLU A 119 4.75 2.05 -7.37
CA GLU A 119 5.33 2.33 -6.05
C GLU A 119 4.37 1.98 -4.91
N CYS A 120 3.09 2.30 -5.06
CA CYS A 120 2.04 1.91 -4.12
C CYS A 120 1.96 0.39 -4.01
N LEU A 121 1.92 -0.33 -5.14
CA LEU A 121 1.91 -1.79 -5.17
C LEU A 121 3.14 -2.38 -4.50
N GLN A 122 4.33 -1.82 -4.73
CA GLN A 122 5.56 -2.26 -4.06
C GLN A 122 5.46 -2.15 -2.54
N ARG A 123 4.95 -1.02 -2.00
CA ARG A 123 4.73 -0.85 -0.55
C ARG A 123 3.76 -1.91 -0.02
N GLN A 124 2.63 -2.10 -0.70
CA GLN A 124 1.58 -3.03 -0.29
C GLN A 124 2.05 -4.49 -0.32
N TYR A 125 2.78 -4.90 -1.36
CA TYR A 125 3.39 -6.22 -1.45
C TYR A 125 4.48 -6.42 -0.40
N ALA A 126 5.32 -5.40 -0.16
CA ALA A 126 6.36 -5.43 0.86
C ALA A 126 5.76 -5.62 2.26
N TRP A 127 4.77 -4.81 2.62
CA TRP A 127 4.07 -4.93 3.90
C TRP A 127 3.44 -6.30 4.07
N ARG A 128 2.66 -6.75 3.09
CA ARG A 128 1.94 -8.03 3.18
C ARG A 128 2.90 -9.22 3.26
N GLY A 129 4.00 -9.17 2.51
CA GLY A 129 5.04 -10.19 2.51
C GLY A 129 5.83 -10.24 3.81
N PHE A 130 6.25 -9.07 4.32
CA PHE A 130 6.86 -8.92 5.64
C PHE A 130 5.95 -9.47 6.73
N TYR A 131 4.67 -9.08 6.72
CA TYR A 131 3.70 -9.53 7.72
C TYR A 131 3.58 -11.05 7.74
N ALA A 132 3.42 -11.68 6.57
CA ALA A 132 3.31 -13.13 6.47
C ALA A 132 4.60 -13.86 6.89
N ASP A 133 5.78 -13.36 6.50
CA ASP A 133 7.06 -13.96 6.87
C ASP A 133 7.35 -13.84 8.37
N ALA A 134 7.11 -12.67 8.96
CA ALA A 134 7.27 -12.45 10.40
C ALA A 134 6.27 -13.32 11.20
N TRP A 135 5.03 -13.44 10.74
CA TRP A 135 4.06 -14.34 11.37
C TRP A 135 4.48 -15.81 11.26
N ALA A 136 4.92 -16.28 10.08
CA ALA A 136 5.38 -17.65 9.90
C ALA A 136 6.55 -18.03 10.82
N ARG A 137 7.39 -17.04 11.17
CA ARG A 137 8.53 -17.21 12.11
C ARG A 137 8.17 -17.02 13.58
N GLY A 138 6.96 -16.57 13.89
CA GLY A 138 6.56 -16.19 15.24
C GLY A 138 7.25 -14.91 15.74
N ASP A 139 7.73 -14.04 14.85
CA ASP A 139 8.39 -12.79 15.19
C ASP A 139 7.36 -11.68 15.51
N GLY A 140 6.66 -11.87 16.63
CA GLY A 140 5.65 -10.93 17.10
C GLY A 140 6.21 -9.56 17.47
N LYS A 141 7.51 -9.49 17.83
CA LYS A 141 8.18 -8.22 18.15
C LYS A 141 8.37 -7.37 16.91
N ALA A 142 8.88 -7.93 15.81
CA ALA A 142 9.02 -7.21 14.55
C ALA A 142 7.66 -6.76 14.00
N LEU A 143 6.65 -7.63 14.05
CA LEU A 143 5.28 -7.28 13.65
C LEU A 143 4.72 -6.11 14.47
N SER A 144 4.83 -6.17 15.80
CA SER A 144 4.30 -5.12 16.67
C SER A 144 4.99 -3.79 16.44
N ALA A 145 6.33 -3.79 16.30
CA ALA A 145 7.10 -2.58 16.02
C ALA A 145 6.71 -1.94 14.68
N ALA A 146 6.53 -2.74 13.61
CA ALA A 146 6.09 -2.23 12.32
C ALA A 146 4.68 -1.66 12.39
N LEU A 147 3.74 -2.37 13.03
CA LEU A 147 2.36 -1.91 13.23
C LEU A 147 2.29 -0.60 14.03
N GLU A 148 3.10 -0.46 15.07
CA GLU A 148 3.20 0.77 15.87
C GLU A 148 3.73 1.95 15.04
N ALA A 149 4.78 1.73 14.24
CA ALA A 149 5.33 2.75 13.36
C ALA A 149 4.29 3.26 12.33
N TYR A 150 3.45 2.35 11.80
CA TYR A 150 2.35 2.75 10.93
C TYR A 150 1.22 3.48 11.68
N ALA A 151 0.90 3.06 12.91
CA ALA A 151 -0.12 3.69 13.74
C ALA A 151 0.21 5.15 14.06
N GLN A 152 1.49 5.48 14.26
CA GLN A 152 1.94 6.86 14.49
C GLN A 152 1.68 7.79 13.29
N GLN A 153 1.72 7.26 12.08
CA GLN A 153 1.53 8.03 10.84
C GLN A 153 0.08 8.02 10.34
N ALA A 154 -0.72 7.05 10.79
CA ALA A 154 -2.07 6.82 10.28
C ALA A 154 -3.03 8.01 10.43
N PRO A 155 -3.05 8.79 11.53
CA PRO A 155 -3.93 9.96 11.63
C PRO A 155 -3.69 10.97 10.52
N LYS A 156 -2.42 11.23 10.18
CA LYS A 156 -2.06 12.16 9.10
C LYS A 156 -2.45 11.63 7.72
N ALA A 157 -2.25 10.34 7.48
CA ALA A 157 -2.65 9.69 6.22
C ALA A 157 -4.18 9.67 6.06
N GLN A 158 -4.92 9.34 7.12
CA GLN A 158 -6.39 9.38 7.15
C GLN A 158 -6.92 10.77 6.88
N GLU A 159 -6.32 11.80 7.49
CA GLU A 159 -6.73 13.18 7.27
C GLU A 159 -6.51 13.61 5.81
N ARG A 160 -5.35 13.28 5.22
CA ARG A 160 -5.07 13.56 3.81
C ARG A 160 -6.07 12.85 2.89
N LEU A 161 -6.33 11.56 3.11
CA LEU A 161 -7.32 10.83 2.31
C LEU A 161 -8.71 11.48 2.41
N ARG A 162 -9.14 11.86 3.61
CA ARG A 162 -10.42 12.55 3.85
C ARG A 162 -10.48 13.91 3.15
N GLN A 163 -9.41 14.70 3.24
CA GLN A 163 -9.31 15.99 2.55
C GLN A 163 -9.40 15.84 1.04
N TYR A 164 -8.63 14.89 0.49
CA TYR A 164 -8.65 14.59 -0.94
C TYR A 164 -10.03 14.14 -1.40
N GLN A 165 -10.68 13.22 -0.66
CA GLN A 165 -12.07 12.80 -0.92
C GLN A 165 -13.06 13.97 -0.97
N ALA A 166 -12.97 14.89 -0.01
CA ALA A 166 -13.86 16.05 0.03
C ALA A 166 -13.65 16.98 -1.18
N GLN A 167 -12.39 17.23 -1.57
CA GLN A 167 -12.07 18.06 -2.73
C GLN A 167 -12.48 17.38 -4.05
N ALA A 168 -12.24 16.07 -4.20
CA ALA A 168 -12.67 15.28 -5.35
C ALA A 168 -14.21 15.26 -5.51
N GLN A 169 -14.95 15.15 -4.40
CA GLN A 169 -16.42 15.25 -4.42
C GLN A 169 -16.90 16.64 -4.83
N ALA A 170 -16.24 17.70 -4.35
CA ALA A 170 -16.57 19.08 -4.73
C ALA A 170 -16.31 19.35 -6.23
N ALA A 171 -15.20 18.84 -6.77
CA ALA A 171 -14.89 18.92 -8.19
C ALA A 171 -15.90 18.14 -9.05
N ALA A 172 -16.22 16.91 -8.63
CA ALA A 172 -17.21 16.07 -9.31
C ALA A 172 -18.60 16.70 -9.39
N ALA A 173 -19.02 17.47 -8.37
CA ALA A 173 -20.31 18.16 -8.38
C ALA A 173 -20.42 19.23 -9.48
N GLN A 174 -19.28 19.77 -9.94
CA GLN A 174 -19.18 20.78 -10.99
C GLN A 174 -18.90 20.16 -12.37
N ALA A 175 -18.79 18.83 -12.45
CA ALA A 175 -18.40 18.15 -13.67
C ALA A 175 -19.44 18.27 -14.80
N PRO A 176 -19.00 18.48 -16.04
CA PRO A 176 -19.88 18.50 -17.20
C PRO A 176 -20.50 17.12 -17.45
N ALA A 177 -21.72 17.09 -17.98
CA ALA A 177 -22.41 15.83 -18.27
C ALA A 177 -21.70 15.02 -19.36
N GLN A 178 -21.12 15.70 -20.34
CA GLN A 178 -20.33 15.15 -21.43
C GLN A 178 -19.14 16.08 -21.69
N VAL A 179 -18.04 15.51 -22.17
CA VAL A 179 -16.83 16.24 -22.53
C VAL A 179 -16.58 15.97 -24.01
N GLU A 180 -16.34 17.03 -24.78
CA GLU A 180 -15.96 16.87 -26.19
C GLU A 180 -14.60 16.20 -26.29
N GLN A 181 -14.44 15.30 -27.25
CA GLN A 181 -13.13 14.72 -27.52
C GLN A 181 -12.18 15.82 -27.97
N SER A 182 -11.05 15.93 -27.28
CA SER A 182 -9.98 16.86 -27.59
C SER A 182 -8.68 16.10 -27.83
N ASP A 183 -7.90 16.54 -28.80
CA ASP A 183 -6.55 16.02 -29.07
C ASP A 183 -5.52 16.53 -28.06
N THR A 184 -5.93 17.35 -27.09
CA THR A 184 -5.04 17.84 -26.03
C THR A 184 -4.71 16.74 -25.01
N PRO A 185 -3.47 16.68 -24.49
CA PRO A 185 -3.09 15.71 -23.46
C PRO A 185 -3.86 15.85 -22.14
N SER A 186 -4.39 17.04 -21.87
CA SER A 186 -5.29 17.31 -20.74
C SER A 186 -6.75 17.26 -21.22
N GLN A 187 -7.60 16.54 -20.49
CA GLN A 187 -9.03 16.46 -20.76
C GLN A 187 -9.82 16.61 -19.47
N LYS A 188 -10.93 17.37 -19.54
CA LYS A 188 -11.88 17.43 -18.43
C LYS A 188 -12.49 16.06 -18.18
N LEU A 189 -12.72 15.73 -16.92
CA LEU A 189 -13.46 14.55 -16.54
C LEU A 189 -14.97 14.80 -16.63
N SER A 190 -15.69 13.89 -17.28
CA SER A 190 -17.15 13.91 -17.30
C SER A 190 -17.73 13.46 -15.95
N ARG A 191 -19.03 13.66 -15.75
CA ARG A 191 -19.74 13.12 -14.56
C ARG A 191 -19.58 11.60 -14.42
N GLU A 192 -19.50 10.86 -15.52
CA GLU A 192 -19.32 9.40 -15.48
C GLU A 192 -17.91 9.04 -15.03
N ASP A 193 -16.89 9.74 -15.55
CA ASP A 193 -15.50 9.55 -15.12
C ASP A 193 -15.34 9.84 -13.62
N TRP A 194 -15.88 10.96 -13.15
CA TRP A 194 -15.88 11.30 -11.73
C TRP A 194 -16.63 10.29 -10.87
N LYS A 195 -17.75 9.74 -11.36
CA LYS A 195 -18.50 8.70 -10.65
C LYS A 195 -17.67 7.42 -10.51
N ALA A 196 -16.99 7.00 -11.57
CA ALA A 196 -16.09 5.85 -11.55
C ALA A 196 -14.91 6.10 -10.58
N TYR A 197 -14.27 7.27 -10.68
CA TYR A 197 -13.14 7.64 -9.85
C TYR A 197 -13.51 7.73 -8.37
N ASN A 198 -14.54 8.49 -8.01
CA ASN A 198 -15.01 8.62 -6.63
C ASN A 198 -15.49 7.27 -6.07
N GLY A 199 -16.07 6.41 -6.90
CA GLY A 199 -16.40 5.04 -6.50
C GLY A 199 -15.17 4.21 -6.13
N ARG A 200 -14.06 4.35 -6.86
CA ARG A 200 -12.78 3.71 -6.52
C ARG A 200 -12.17 4.29 -5.25
N LEU A 201 -12.16 5.61 -5.13
CA LEU A 201 -11.65 6.31 -3.95
C LEU A 201 -12.41 5.94 -2.67
N GLU A 202 -13.74 5.81 -2.76
CA GLU A 202 -14.57 5.34 -1.65
C GLU A 202 -14.23 3.91 -1.23
N ARG A 203 -14.02 2.99 -2.19
CA ARG A 203 -13.58 1.62 -1.88
C ARG A 203 -12.19 1.60 -1.25
N ALA A 204 -11.28 2.47 -1.71
CA ALA A 204 -9.95 2.61 -1.14
C ALA A 204 -10.01 3.04 0.34
N ALA A 205 -10.91 3.95 0.68
CA ALA A 205 -11.08 4.52 2.02
C ALA A 205 -11.85 3.63 3.01
N SER A 206 -12.90 2.95 2.54
CA SER A 206 -13.84 2.24 3.42
C SER A 206 -13.47 0.77 3.68
N ALA A 207 -12.83 0.09 2.72
CA ALA A 207 -12.46 -1.32 2.85
C ALA A 207 -11.39 -1.66 3.93
N PRO A 208 -10.41 -0.80 4.26
CA PRO A 208 -9.37 -1.13 5.24
C PRO A 208 -9.89 -1.60 6.59
N LYS A 209 -11.03 -1.06 7.06
CA LYS A 209 -11.65 -1.48 8.32
C LYS A 209 -12.08 -2.95 8.27
N ALA A 210 -12.87 -3.33 7.27
CA ALA A 210 -13.38 -4.69 7.14
C ALA A 210 -12.25 -5.71 6.88
N LEU A 211 -11.21 -5.32 6.12
CA LEU A 211 -10.02 -6.15 5.92
C LEU A 211 -9.29 -6.39 7.24
N ALA A 212 -9.10 -5.35 8.05
CA ALA A 212 -8.40 -5.44 9.32
C ALA A 212 -9.17 -6.28 10.36
N GLU A 213 -10.48 -6.08 10.48
CA GLU A 213 -11.34 -6.87 11.36
C GLU A 213 -11.27 -8.36 11.00
N ARG A 214 -11.36 -8.68 9.71
CA ARG A 214 -11.26 -10.07 9.23
C ARG A 214 -9.87 -10.65 9.40
N GLN A 215 -8.81 -9.89 9.14
CA GLN A 215 -7.43 -10.30 9.41
C GLN A 215 -7.29 -10.70 10.88
N CYS A 216 -7.71 -9.84 11.80
CA CYS A 216 -7.51 -10.05 13.23
C CYS A 216 -8.39 -11.15 13.81
N ALA A 217 -9.59 -11.38 13.25
CA ALA A 217 -10.41 -12.53 13.60
C ALA A 217 -9.75 -13.88 13.27
N LEU A 218 -8.85 -13.91 12.27
CA LEU A 218 -8.16 -15.12 11.84
C LEU A 218 -6.79 -15.31 12.51
N VAL A 219 -6.25 -14.29 13.18
CA VAL A 219 -4.95 -14.36 13.87
C VAL A 219 -5.16 -14.96 15.26
N PRO A 220 -4.48 -16.09 15.60
CA PRO A 220 -4.58 -16.67 16.93
C PRO A 220 -4.11 -15.69 18.00
N LYS A 221 -4.92 -15.48 19.05
CA LYS A 221 -4.60 -14.58 20.18
C LYS A 221 -4.26 -13.15 19.72
N ALA A 222 -4.99 -12.63 18.73
CA ALA A 222 -4.85 -11.24 18.30
C ALA A 222 -5.01 -10.28 19.49
N SER A 223 -4.20 -9.22 19.53
CA SER A 223 -4.35 -8.16 20.53
C SER A 223 -5.68 -7.42 20.35
N PRO A 224 -6.22 -6.78 21.41
CA PRO A 224 -7.43 -5.95 21.30
C PRO A 224 -7.29 -4.81 20.28
N SER A 225 -6.07 -4.30 20.10
CA SER A 225 -5.74 -3.23 19.13
C SER A 225 -5.46 -3.75 17.72
N CYS A 226 -5.48 -5.06 17.46
CA CYS A 226 -5.04 -5.64 16.19
C CYS A 226 -5.73 -5.00 14.99
N ALA A 227 -7.07 -4.87 15.02
CA ALA A 227 -7.81 -4.35 13.88
C ALA A 227 -7.48 -2.88 13.62
N GLU A 228 -7.31 -2.09 14.68
CA GLU A 228 -6.93 -0.69 14.56
C GLU A 228 -5.52 -0.53 13.98
N SER A 229 -4.54 -1.26 14.53
CA SER A 229 -3.14 -1.20 14.07
C SER A 229 -2.98 -1.73 12.65
N PHE A 230 -3.69 -2.79 12.27
CA PHE A 230 -3.66 -3.30 10.90
C PHE A 230 -4.35 -2.34 9.93
N ARG A 231 -5.50 -1.76 10.30
CA ARG A 231 -6.13 -0.71 9.50
C ARG A 231 -5.18 0.47 9.28
N ALA A 232 -4.47 0.88 10.33
CA ALA A 232 -3.46 1.94 10.25
C ALA A 232 -2.37 1.62 9.22
N SER A 233 -1.84 0.39 9.21
CA SER A 233 -0.82 0.01 8.21
C SER A 233 -1.33 0.03 6.79
N LEU A 234 -2.59 -0.32 6.54
CA LEU A 234 -3.19 -0.22 5.20
C LEU A 234 -3.31 1.22 4.72
N VAL A 235 -3.82 2.11 5.58
CA VAL A 235 -4.08 3.51 5.21
C VAL A 235 -2.79 4.32 5.07
N THR A 236 -1.81 4.13 5.95
CA THR A 236 -0.54 4.87 5.89
C THR A 236 0.23 4.67 4.58
N GLN A 237 0.01 3.55 3.90
CA GLN A 237 0.65 3.26 2.62
C GLN A 237 0.00 3.96 1.41
N LEU A 238 -1.19 4.54 1.59
CA LEU A 238 -1.87 5.33 0.58
C LEU A 238 -1.42 6.79 0.70
N ASP A 239 -0.62 7.24 -0.27
CA ASP A 239 -0.01 8.56 -0.23
C ASP A 239 -0.73 9.53 -1.18
N PHE A 240 -1.56 10.39 -0.60
CA PHE A 240 -2.24 11.50 -1.30
C PHE A 240 -1.54 12.85 -1.09
N SER A 241 -0.32 12.87 -0.53
CA SER A 241 0.34 14.13 -0.16
C SER A 241 0.77 14.97 -1.36
N ASN A 242 1.24 14.33 -2.43
CA ASN A 242 1.57 15.00 -3.69
C ASN A 242 0.32 15.61 -4.33
N ALA A 243 -0.77 14.83 -4.38
CA ALA A 243 -2.06 15.25 -4.93
C ALA A 243 -2.71 16.44 -4.20
N LEU A 244 -2.44 16.60 -2.90
CA LEU A 244 -2.91 17.73 -2.09
C LEU A 244 -1.97 18.94 -2.10
N GLY A 245 -0.91 18.91 -2.91
CA GLY A 245 0.03 20.02 -3.02
C GLY A 245 0.87 20.21 -1.77
N ALA A 246 1.54 19.15 -1.28
CA ALA A 246 2.75 19.36 -0.50
C ALA A 246 3.69 20.25 -1.34
N SER A 247 3.79 21.53 -0.95
CA SER A 247 4.60 22.58 -1.57
C SER A 247 5.95 22.03 -2.02
N GLY A 248 6.07 21.79 -3.32
CA GLY A 248 7.20 21.09 -3.93
C GLY A 248 6.77 20.54 -5.28
N GLY A 249 6.52 21.44 -6.23
CA GLY A 249 6.48 21.06 -7.63
C GLY A 249 7.84 20.49 -8.07
N PRO A 250 7.90 19.79 -9.21
CA PRO A 250 9.16 19.69 -9.94
C PRO A 250 9.71 21.08 -10.28
#